data_AF-A0A0Q4PD67-F1
#
_entry.id   AF-A0A0Q4PD67-F1
#
_cell.length_a   1.000
_cell.length_b   1.000
_cell.length_c   1.000
_cell.angle_alpha   90.00
_cell.angle_beta   90.00
_cell.angle_gamma   90.00
#
_symmetry.space_group_name_H-M   'P 1'
#
loop_
_entity.id
_entity.type
_entity.pdbx_description
1 polymer ?
#
loop_
_entity_poly.entity_id
_entity_poly.type
_entity_poly.pdbx_seq_one_letter_code
_entity_poly.pdbx_strand_id
1 'polypeptide(L)'
;MKLTWFGGNTFRIHAGGAIVVVEGEGALIGVDRAELVSGADVVTRWGGGIASSDGWKPRAPLRMLEVDEAMRQPEVVGLGQGAIVVDADGEVPLVLASGDFSASGRWVGQALVVLIGEGLAERGAAILERAGPRFMALAGGEAEVDAAFAALRDRLDGTGLIALERGLAVEV
;
A
#
# COMPACT_ATOMS: atom_id res chain seq x y z
N MET A 1 7.19 -7.80 4.52
CA MET A 1 5.77 -7.81 4.09
C MET A 1 5.60 -8.54 2.76
N LYS A 2 4.42 -9.10 2.44
CA LYS A 2 4.10 -9.64 1.11
C LYS A 2 2.79 -9.07 0.57
N LEU A 3 2.79 -8.55 -0.66
CA LEU A 3 1.61 -7.98 -1.32
C LEU A 3 1.28 -8.69 -2.63
N THR A 4 0.00 -8.77 -2.97
CA THR A 4 -0.49 -9.27 -4.26
C THR A 4 -1.55 -8.31 -4.79
N TRP A 5 -1.33 -7.78 -5.99
CA TRP A 5 -2.28 -6.90 -6.67
C TRP A 5 -3.15 -7.71 -7.62
N PHE A 6 -4.48 -7.57 -7.52
CA PHE A 6 -5.42 -8.33 -8.34
C PHE A 6 -6.02 -7.53 -9.49
N GLY A 7 -5.62 -6.27 -9.67
CA GLY A 7 -6.20 -5.32 -10.62
C GLY A 7 -7.04 -4.25 -9.93
N GLY A 8 -7.22 -3.10 -10.60
CA GLY A 8 -7.89 -1.93 -10.02
C GLY A 8 -7.26 -1.56 -8.68
N ASN A 9 -8.07 -1.31 -7.66
CA ASN A 9 -7.59 -1.00 -6.31
C ASN A 9 -7.66 -2.21 -5.36
N THR A 10 -7.62 -3.45 -5.88
CA THR A 10 -7.78 -4.67 -5.08
C THR A 10 -6.45 -5.30 -4.70
N PHE A 11 -6.24 -5.52 -3.41
CA PHE A 11 -5.00 -6.06 -2.86
C PHE A 11 -5.26 -7.12 -1.79
N ARG A 12 -4.37 -8.11 -1.74
CA ARG A 12 -4.19 -9.00 -0.59
C ARG A 12 -2.79 -8.79 -0.03
N ILE A 13 -2.71 -8.53 1.26
CA ILE A 13 -1.49 -8.11 1.95
C ILE A 13 -1.29 -9.05 3.14
N HIS A 14 -0.12 -9.65 3.22
CA HIS A 14 0.34 -10.41 4.37
C HIS A 14 1.33 -9.52 5.13
N ALA A 15 0.96 -9.12 6.35
CA ALA A 15 1.71 -8.18 7.16
C ALA A 15 1.53 -8.50 8.65
N GLY A 16 2.63 -8.60 9.39
CA GLY A 16 2.60 -8.85 10.83
C GLY A 16 1.85 -10.15 11.19
N GLY A 17 2.07 -11.22 10.43
CA GLY A 17 1.42 -12.52 10.66
C GLY A 17 -0.08 -12.57 10.32
N ALA A 18 -0.67 -11.47 9.85
CA ALA A 18 -2.08 -11.35 9.50
C ALA A 18 -2.28 -11.10 7.99
N ILE A 19 -3.51 -11.30 7.54
CA ILE A 19 -3.94 -11.10 6.16
C ILE A 19 -4.94 -9.95 6.10
N VAL A 20 -4.56 -8.89 5.39
CA VAL A 20 -5.40 -7.73 5.09
C VAL A 20 -5.84 -7.81 3.62
N VAL A 21 -7.14 -7.71 3.38
CA VAL A 21 -7.72 -7.59 2.04
C VAL A 21 -8.34 -6.23 1.87
N VAL A 22 -7.88 -5.52 0.84
CA VAL A 22 -8.47 -4.26 0.40
C VAL A 22 -9.24 -4.56 -0.89
N GLU A 23 -10.56 -4.51 -0.82
CA GLU A 23 -11.44 -4.72 -1.98
C GLU A 23 -11.61 -3.40 -2.75
N GLY A 24 -11.28 -3.43 -4.04
CA GLY A 24 -11.63 -2.36 -4.98
C GLY A 24 -13.11 -2.37 -5.36
N GLU A 25 -13.51 -1.42 -6.20
CA GLU A 25 -14.87 -1.37 -6.73
C GLU A 25 -15.06 -2.37 -7.88
N GLY A 26 -16.24 -2.99 -7.92
CA GLY A 26 -16.63 -3.91 -8.99
C GLY A 26 -16.02 -5.31 -8.87
N ALA A 27 -16.51 -6.22 -9.72
CA ALA A 27 -15.97 -7.56 -9.84
C ALA A 27 -14.75 -7.55 -10.79
N LEU A 28 -13.66 -8.20 -10.37
CA LEU A 28 -12.47 -8.36 -11.20
C LEU A 28 -12.56 -9.67 -11.99
N ILE A 29 -12.32 -9.60 -13.30
CA ILE A 29 -12.36 -10.78 -14.18
C ILE A 29 -11.34 -11.81 -13.70
N GLY A 30 -11.76 -13.05 -13.46
CA GLY A 30 -10.86 -14.13 -13.04
C GLY A 30 -10.41 -14.07 -11.58
N VAL A 31 -11.07 -13.26 -10.75
CA VAL A 31 -10.85 -13.22 -9.29
C VAL A 31 -12.15 -13.62 -8.61
N ASP A 32 -12.15 -14.78 -7.95
CA ASP A 32 -13.26 -15.16 -7.07
C ASP A 32 -13.12 -14.38 -5.75
N ARG A 33 -14.17 -13.64 -5.38
CA ARG A 33 -14.21 -12.91 -4.12
C ARG A 33 -14.08 -13.84 -2.91
N ALA A 34 -14.69 -15.01 -2.93
CA ALA A 34 -14.64 -15.96 -1.83
C ALA A 34 -13.21 -16.46 -1.58
N GLU A 35 -12.46 -16.70 -2.65
CA GLU A 35 -11.04 -17.04 -2.57
C GLU A 35 -10.20 -15.85 -2.11
N LEU A 36 -10.47 -14.65 -2.66
CA LEU A 36 -9.75 -13.42 -2.32
C LEU A 36 -9.79 -13.11 -0.81
N VAL A 37 -10.96 -13.25 -0.17
CA VAL A 37 -11.15 -12.96 1.27
C VAL A 37 -10.92 -14.17 2.17
N SER A 38 -10.68 -15.35 1.61
CA SER A 38 -10.47 -16.57 2.39
C SER A 38 -9.25 -16.42 3.31
N GLY A 39 -9.47 -16.63 4.62
CA GLY A 39 -8.44 -16.49 5.65
C GLY A 39 -7.99 -15.05 5.93
N ALA A 40 -8.72 -14.04 5.44
CA ALA A 40 -8.43 -12.64 5.78
C ALA A 40 -8.82 -12.34 7.24
N ASP A 41 -7.91 -11.74 7.99
CA ASP A 41 -8.17 -11.22 9.33
C ASP A 41 -8.88 -9.86 9.27
N VAL A 42 -8.51 -9.04 8.28
CA VAL A 42 -9.08 -7.71 8.05
C VAL A 42 -9.54 -7.61 6.60
N VAL A 43 -10.80 -7.25 6.39
CA VAL A 43 -11.36 -6.97 5.06
C VAL A 43 -11.93 -5.56 5.05
N THR A 44 -11.50 -4.75 4.09
CA THR A 44 -11.94 -3.35 3.95
C THR A 44 -12.20 -3.00 2.50
N ARG A 45 -12.90 -1.89 2.28
CA ARG A 45 -13.21 -1.33 0.96
C ARG A 45 -12.76 0.11 0.87
N TRP A 46 -12.30 0.51 -0.30
CA TRP A 46 -12.08 1.92 -0.62
C TRP A 46 -13.36 2.73 -0.37
N GLY A 47 -13.23 3.90 0.26
CA GLY A 47 -14.36 4.79 0.58
C GLY A 47 -15.36 4.27 1.61
N GLY A 48 -15.23 3.03 2.10
CA GLY A 48 -16.17 2.44 3.06
C GLY A 48 -15.66 2.53 4.48
N GLY A 49 -16.23 3.39 5.33
CA GLY A 49 -16.09 3.35 6.80
C GLY A 49 -14.67 3.35 7.40
N ILE A 50 -13.62 3.54 6.59
CA ILE A 50 -12.23 3.56 7.04
C ILE A 50 -12.02 4.78 7.94
N ALA A 51 -11.37 4.58 9.09
CA ALA A 51 -11.08 5.65 10.02
C ALA A 51 -10.20 6.74 9.38
N SER A 52 -10.48 8.01 9.70
CA SER A 52 -9.67 9.17 9.27
C SER A 52 -8.27 9.11 9.88
N SER A 53 -7.28 9.66 9.18
CA SER A 53 -5.90 9.82 9.67
C SER A 53 -5.69 10.93 10.71
N ASP A 54 -6.75 11.55 11.23
CA ASP A 54 -6.63 12.67 12.16
C ASP A 54 -5.84 12.29 13.43
N GLY A 55 -4.64 12.85 13.56
CA GLY A 55 -3.73 12.54 14.67
C GLY A 55 -3.07 11.16 14.59
N TRP A 56 -3.34 10.38 13.54
CA TRP A 56 -2.78 9.05 13.35
C TRP A 56 -1.28 9.10 13.07
N LYS A 57 -0.56 8.13 13.62
CA LYS A 57 0.85 7.85 13.34
C LYS A 57 1.05 6.34 13.33
N PRO A 58 2.02 5.81 12.57
CA PRO A 58 2.37 4.40 12.60
C PRO A 58 2.62 3.91 14.03
N ARG A 59 2.21 2.68 14.31
CA ARG A 59 2.42 2.07 15.62
C ARG A 59 3.91 1.98 15.94
N ALA A 60 4.25 2.19 17.21
CA ALA A 60 5.57 1.86 17.70
C ALA A 60 5.77 0.32 17.65
N PRO A 61 6.95 -0.16 17.22
CA PRO A 61 7.26 -1.58 17.29
C PRO A 61 7.08 -2.12 18.73
N LEU A 62 6.52 -3.32 18.86
CA LEU A 62 6.40 -4.01 20.14
C LEU A 62 7.80 -4.23 20.75
N ARG A 63 7.93 -4.00 22.06
CA ARG A 63 9.21 -4.22 22.75
C ARG A 63 9.42 -5.71 22.97
N MET A 64 10.68 -6.15 23.00
CA MET A 64 11.04 -7.58 23.21
C MET A 64 10.50 -8.19 24.52
N LEU A 65 10.12 -7.37 25.51
CA LEU A 65 9.55 -7.82 26.78
C LEU A 65 8.01 -7.95 26.74
N GLU A 66 7.38 -7.51 25.66
CA GLU A 66 5.93 -7.55 25.41
C GLU A 66 5.57 -8.67 24.40
N VAL A 67 6.51 -9.56 24.08
CA VAL A 67 6.37 -10.63 23.06
C VAL A 67 5.30 -11.67 23.43
N ASP A 68 4.93 -11.75 24.72
CA ASP A 68 3.83 -12.59 25.19
C ASP A 68 2.45 -11.93 25.03
N GLU A 69 2.38 -10.65 24.62
CA GLU A 69 1.13 -10.02 24.21
C GLU A 69 0.77 -10.44 22.77
N ALA A 70 -0.50 -10.81 22.56
CA ALA A 70 -0.98 -11.18 21.24
C ALA A 70 -0.69 -10.06 20.22
N MET A 71 -0.15 -10.43 19.05
CA MET A 71 0.11 -9.47 17.98
C MET A 71 -1.15 -8.66 17.69
N ARG A 72 -1.00 -7.33 17.61
CA ARG A 72 -2.14 -6.44 17.33
C ARG A 72 -2.55 -6.66 15.89
N GLN A 73 -3.86 -6.73 15.63
CA GLN A 73 -4.34 -6.77 14.26
C GLN A 73 -3.83 -5.57 13.45
N PRO A 74 -3.60 -5.73 12.14
CA PRO A 74 -3.28 -4.61 11.28
C PRO A 74 -4.36 -3.53 11.33
N GLU A 75 -3.94 -2.27 11.33
CA GLU A 75 -4.85 -1.12 11.19
C GLU A 75 -4.90 -0.70 9.73
N VAL A 76 -6.09 -0.32 9.27
CA VAL A 76 -6.28 0.33 7.98
C VAL A 76 -6.88 1.70 8.20
N VAL A 77 -6.18 2.74 7.75
CA VAL A 77 -6.53 4.14 7.98
C VAL A 77 -6.55 4.90 6.66
N GLY A 78 -7.49 5.83 6.50
CA GLY A 78 -7.65 6.63 5.30
C GLY A 78 -6.75 7.86 5.36
N LEU A 79 -5.94 8.07 4.33
CA LEU A 79 -5.08 9.25 4.17
C LEU A 79 -5.75 10.28 3.25
N GLY A 80 -7.02 10.61 3.53
CA GLY A 80 -7.88 11.39 2.64
C GLY A 80 -8.65 10.52 1.65
N GLN A 81 -9.04 11.10 0.51
CA GLN A 81 -9.89 10.40 -0.48
C GLN A 81 -9.10 9.50 -1.44
N GLY A 82 -7.80 9.76 -1.64
CA GLY A 82 -6.98 9.10 -2.66
C GLY A 82 -6.05 8.00 -2.16
N ALA A 83 -5.94 7.79 -0.84
CA ALA A 83 -5.03 6.76 -0.32
C ALA A 83 -5.48 6.20 1.03
N ILE A 84 -5.00 5.01 1.31
CA ILE A 84 -5.12 4.33 2.60
C ILE A 84 -3.74 3.85 3.05
N VAL A 85 -3.55 3.67 4.35
CA VAL A 85 -2.36 3.08 4.94
C VAL A 85 -2.72 1.81 5.68
N VAL A 86 -1.92 0.77 5.50
CA VAL A 86 -1.94 -0.47 6.25
C VAL A 86 -0.71 -0.48 7.16
N ASP A 87 -0.96 -0.59 8.46
CA ASP A 87 0.06 -0.58 9.51
C ASP A 87 -0.06 -1.87 10.32
N ALA A 88 1.06 -2.60 10.45
CA ALA A 88 1.09 -3.90 11.11
C ALA A 88 2.36 -4.04 11.94
N ASP A 89 2.31 -4.89 12.98
CA ASP A 89 3.45 -5.09 13.87
C ASP A 89 4.65 -5.70 13.13
N GLY A 90 5.82 -5.10 13.31
CA GLY A 90 7.08 -5.56 12.70
C GLY A 90 7.25 -5.21 11.21
N GLU A 91 6.29 -4.52 10.60
CA GLU A 91 6.32 -4.14 9.19
C GLU A 91 6.45 -2.63 9.03
N VAL A 92 7.00 -2.18 7.89
CA VAL A 92 6.91 -0.77 7.52
C VAL A 92 5.48 -0.42 7.06
N PRO A 93 5.00 0.81 7.26
CA PRO A 93 3.68 1.21 6.78
C PRO A 93 3.57 1.05 5.27
N LEU A 94 2.48 0.44 4.81
CA LEU A 94 2.14 0.30 3.40
C LEU A 94 1.09 1.33 3.02
N VAL A 95 1.43 2.27 2.14
CA VAL A 95 0.48 3.22 1.56
C VAL A 95 0.00 2.67 0.21
N LEU A 96 -1.32 2.53 0.07
CA LEU A 96 -1.96 2.28 -1.22
C LEU A 96 -2.58 3.60 -1.69
N ALA A 97 -2.19 4.10 -2.86
CA ALA A 97 -2.61 5.40 -3.37
C ALA A 97 -3.19 5.31 -4.78
N SER A 98 -4.51 5.43 -4.89
CA SER A 98 -5.24 5.55 -6.16
C SER A 98 -5.42 7.00 -6.63
N GLY A 99 -5.05 7.97 -5.79
CA GLY A 99 -5.07 9.39 -6.08
C GLY A 99 -4.17 10.16 -5.13
N ASP A 100 -4.33 11.48 -5.09
CA ASP A 100 -3.56 12.33 -4.20
C ASP A 100 -3.92 12.11 -2.74
N PHE A 101 -2.90 12.22 -1.89
CA PHE A 101 -3.07 12.10 -0.45
C PHE A 101 -2.15 13.07 0.28
N SER A 102 -2.62 13.56 1.42
CA SER A 102 -1.93 14.53 2.26
C SER A 102 -1.45 13.85 3.54
N ALA A 103 -0.46 12.96 3.42
CA ALA A 103 0.25 12.46 4.59
C ALA A 103 1.42 13.37 4.92
N SER A 104 1.60 13.66 6.21
CA SER A 104 2.74 14.43 6.71
C SER A 104 3.50 13.62 7.77
N GLY A 105 4.81 13.84 7.83
CA GLY A 105 5.69 13.22 8.81
C GLY A 105 6.79 12.37 8.18
N ARG A 106 7.88 12.18 8.96
CA ARG A 106 9.08 11.45 8.53
C ARG A 106 8.82 9.98 8.20
N TRP A 107 7.71 9.42 8.70
CA TRP A 107 7.36 8.03 8.46
C TRP A 107 7.03 7.74 7.00
N VAL A 108 6.54 8.72 6.24
CA VAL A 108 6.23 8.54 4.80
C VAL A 108 7.49 8.20 4.02
N GLY A 109 8.63 8.80 4.38
CA GLY A 109 9.93 8.47 3.80
C GLY A 109 10.40 7.04 4.11
N GLN A 110 9.84 6.38 5.13
CA GLN A 110 10.12 4.98 5.48
C GLN A 110 9.05 4.00 4.98
N ALA A 111 7.95 4.51 4.44
CA ALA A 111 6.82 3.72 4.00
C ALA A 111 7.11 3.04 2.66
N LEU A 112 6.39 1.95 2.43
CA LEU A 112 6.23 1.38 1.09
C LEU A 112 5.03 2.06 0.42
N VAL A 113 5.23 2.64 -0.76
CA VAL A 113 4.15 3.36 -1.46
C VAL A 113 3.76 2.62 -2.74
N VAL A 114 2.52 2.16 -2.84
CA VAL A 114 1.95 1.62 -4.08
C VAL A 114 1.13 2.71 -4.76
N LEU A 115 1.52 3.11 -5.96
CA LEU A 115 0.74 4.00 -6.82
C LEU A 115 -0.14 3.17 -7.75
N ILE A 116 -1.44 3.48 -7.78
CA ILE A 116 -2.45 2.65 -8.44
C ILE A 116 -3.18 3.46 -9.51
N GLY A 117 -3.34 2.90 -10.72
CA GLY A 117 -4.10 3.51 -11.80
C GLY A 117 -3.26 4.38 -12.74
N GLU A 118 -3.79 5.54 -13.13
CA GLU A 118 -3.23 6.42 -14.17
C GLU A 118 -2.39 7.59 -13.60
N GLY A 119 -1.62 8.28 -14.43
CA GLY A 119 -0.76 9.40 -14.01
C GLY A 119 0.34 8.97 -13.04
N LEU A 120 0.86 7.74 -13.18
CA LEU A 120 1.88 7.16 -12.28
C LEU A 120 3.18 7.97 -12.34
N ALA A 121 3.55 8.48 -13.51
CA ALA A 121 4.74 9.29 -13.68
C ALA A 121 4.67 10.60 -12.87
N GLU A 122 3.57 11.34 -13.00
CA GLU A 122 3.36 12.61 -12.30
C GLU A 122 3.22 12.41 -10.79
N ARG A 123 2.40 11.43 -10.37
CA ARG A 123 2.19 11.12 -8.95
C ARG A 123 3.46 10.57 -8.30
N GLY A 124 4.22 9.75 -9.03
CA GLY A 124 5.54 9.25 -8.62
C GLY A 124 6.55 10.37 -8.41
N ALA A 125 6.60 11.33 -9.34
CA ALA A 125 7.44 12.50 -9.24
C ALA A 125 7.12 13.34 -8.00
N ALA A 126 5.83 13.58 -7.76
CA ALA A 126 5.35 14.36 -6.63
C ALA A 126 5.69 13.70 -5.28
N ILE A 127 5.55 12.37 -5.16
CA ILE A 127 5.87 11.68 -3.90
C ILE A 127 7.38 11.62 -3.65
N LEU A 128 8.21 11.45 -4.69
CA LEU A 128 9.68 11.50 -4.56
C LEU A 128 10.14 12.86 -4.03
N GLU A 129 9.63 13.94 -4.62
CA GLU A 129 9.97 15.31 -4.20
C GLU A 129 9.49 15.62 -2.78
N ARG A 130 8.29 15.17 -2.43
CA ARG A 130 7.68 15.47 -1.13
C ARG A 130 8.27 14.65 0.01
N ALA A 131 8.56 13.37 -0.21
CA ALA A 131 8.80 12.42 0.87
C ALA A 131 9.99 11.47 0.66
N GLY A 132 10.38 11.19 -0.58
CA GLY A 132 11.45 10.23 -0.89
C GLY A 132 11.28 8.88 -0.18
N PRO A 133 10.20 8.12 -0.45
CA PRO A 133 9.97 6.83 0.21
C PRO A 133 11.11 5.85 -0.11
N ARG A 134 11.45 4.95 0.81
CA ARG A 134 12.48 3.92 0.53
C ARG A 134 12.09 3.00 -0.62
N PHE A 135 10.79 2.82 -0.85
CA PHE A 135 10.29 1.90 -1.85
C PHE A 135 8.97 2.37 -2.45
N MET A 136 8.85 2.23 -3.77
CA MET A 136 7.67 2.53 -4.55
C MET A 136 7.32 1.37 -5.49
N ALA A 137 6.05 1.02 -5.56
CA ALA A 137 5.53 0.03 -6.48
C ALA A 137 4.44 0.65 -7.37
N LEU A 138 4.41 0.24 -8.63
CA LEU A 138 3.49 0.74 -9.65
C LEU A 138 2.46 -0.32 -10.01
N ALA A 139 1.18 -0.01 -9.82
CA ALA A 139 0.04 -0.88 -10.08
C ALA A 139 -0.87 -0.23 -11.13
N GLY A 140 -0.50 -0.35 -12.41
CA GLY A 140 -1.23 0.25 -13.52
C GLY A 140 -1.13 -0.59 -14.79
N GLY A 141 -1.65 -0.06 -15.90
CA GLY A 141 -1.50 -0.68 -17.22
C GLY A 141 -0.05 -0.60 -17.70
N GLU A 142 0.35 -1.53 -18.57
CA GLU A 142 1.72 -1.65 -19.11
C GLU A 142 2.28 -0.32 -19.64
N ALA A 143 1.50 0.38 -20.50
CA ALA A 143 1.92 1.66 -21.06
C ALA A 143 2.13 2.76 -19.99
N GLU A 144 1.31 2.74 -18.93
CA GLU A 144 1.40 3.71 -17.83
C GLU A 144 2.64 3.42 -16.96
N VAL A 145 2.90 2.15 -16.69
CA VAL A 145 4.06 1.68 -15.95
C VAL A 145 5.35 2.01 -16.72
N ASP A 146 5.42 1.70 -18.01
CA ASP A 146 6.58 1.99 -18.86
C ASP A 146 6.90 3.50 -18.90
N ALA A 147 5.87 4.33 -19.08
CA ALA A 147 6.01 5.78 -19.06
C ALA A 147 6.54 6.28 -17.71
N ALA A 148 6.05 5.73 -16.60
CA ALA A 148 6.51 6.07 -15.27
C ALA A 148 7.95 5.63 -15.02
N PHE A 149 8.36 4.43 -15.43
CA PHE A 149 9.75 3.99 -15.32
C PHE A 149 10.70 4.92 -16.08
N ALA A 150 10.34 5.31 -17.31
CA ALA A 150 11.13 6.24 -18.10
C ALA A 150 11.26 7.62 -17.43
N ALA A 151 10.17 8.12 -16.85
CA ALA A 151 10.13 9.45 -16.23
C ALA A 151 10.79 9.53 -14.84
N LEU A 152 10.76 8.44 -14.05
CA LEU A 152 11.18 8.45 -12.65
C LEU A 152 12.62 7.98 -12.44
N ARG A 153 13.21 7.25 -13.40
CA ARG A 153 14.52 6.60 -13.27
C ARG A 153 15.62 7.51 -12.71
N ASP A 154 15.73 8.73 -13.23
CA ASP A 154 16.80 9.67 -12.86
C ASP A 154 16.48 10.47 -11.59
N ARG A 155 15.35 10.19 -10.93
CA ARG A 155 14.84 10.91 -9.76
C ARG A 155 14.75 10.06 -8.50
N LEU A 156 15.09 8.77 -8.58
CA LEU A 156 14.82 7.82 -7.48
C LEU A 156 15.60 8.13 -6.20
N ASP A 157 16.82 8.65 -6.29
CA ASP A 157 17.65 9.04 -5.13
C ASP A 157 17.66 8.01 -3.97
N GLY A 158 17.85 6.73 -4.32
CA GLY A 158 17.84 5.62 -3.36
C GLY A 158 16.47 4.97 -3.10
N THR A 159 15.40 5.51 -3.68
CA THR A 159 14.08 4.86 -3.72
C THR A 159 14.11 3.62 -4.62
N GLY A 160 13.73 2.46 -4.09
CA GLY A 160 13.46 1.28 -4.92
C GLY A 160 12.18 1.48 -5.74
N LEU A 161 12.17 1.08 -7.01
CA LEU A 161 11.01 1.15 -7.90
C LEU A 161 10.73 -0.21 -8.53
N ILE A 162 9.50 -0.71 -8.43
CA ILE A 162 9.05 -1.95 -9.09
C ILE A 162 7.70 -1.77 -9.80
N ALA A 163 7.45 -2.60 -10.81
CA ALA A 163 6.12 -2.83 -11.35
C ALA A 163 5.46 -4.00 -10.60
N LEU A 164 4.16 -3.90 -10.33
CA LEU A 164 3.36 -5.02 -9.87
C LEU A 164 2.71 -5.71 -11.05
N GLU A 165 2.85 -7.03 -11.09
CA GLU A 165 2.13 -7.87 -12.04
C GLU A 165 0.84 -8.39 -11.42
N ARG A 166 -0.23 -8.41 -12.20
CA ARG A 166 -1.53 -8.84 -11.73
C ARG A 166 -1.51 -10.32 -11.31
N GLY A 167 -1.89 -10.59 -10.07
CA GLY A 167 -1.90 -11.93 -9.48
C GLY A 167 -0.53 -12.43 -9.03
N LEU A 168 0.55 -11.66 -9.25
CA LEU A 168 1.87 -12.01 -8.77
C LEU A 168 2.06 -11.48 -7.35
N ALA A 169 2.54 -12.35 -6.47
CA ALA A 169 2.89 -11.95 -5.12
C ALA A 169 4.33 -11.44 -5.07
N VAL A 170 4.53 -10.30 -4.43
CA VAL A 170 5.82 -9.64 -4.25
C VAL A 170 6.13 -9.55 -2.76
N GLU A 171 7.35 -9.90 -2.39
CA GLU A 171 7.88 -9.74 -1.04
C GLU A 171 8.81 -8.52 -0.99
N VAL A 172 8.65 -7.73 0.05
CA VAL A 172 9.27 -6.41 0.24
C VAL A 172 9.74 -6.23 1.67
#